data_AF-A0A961G8I0-F1
#
_entry.id   AF-A0A961G8I0-F1
#
_cell.length_a   1.000
_cell.length_b   1.000
_cell.length_c   1.000
_cell.angle_alpha   90.00
_cell.angle_beta   90.00
_cell.angle_gamma   90.00
#
_symmetry.space_group_name_H-M   'P 1'
#
loop_
_entity.id
_entity.type
_entity.pdbx_description
1 polymer ?
#
loop_
_entity_poly.entity_id
_entity_poly.type
_entity_poly.pdbx_seq_one_letter_code
_entity_poly.pdbx_strand_id
1 'polypeptide(L)'
;MTATSAAIFDSGLDAFGAVVAQVPADGWEASSPCEGWRALDVLGHLSTSIDFGISILEGRQPTWPEADRPGDLIEGDPVATWEATAQRARGALVGADLDQVMDTPMGPRTVADRLAFPGIDLYVHAWDIGRAIGVDVEVPDEVIEFAHHYIDPFPDEMLRGPNGSFGPEADVPDDATPTEAFIAWTGRAPRG
;
A
#
# COMPACT_ATOMS: atom_id res chain seq x y z
N MET A 1 -14.85 -17.47 4.83
CA MET A 1 -14.83 -16.47 5.92
C MET A 1 -14.28 -15.21 5.30
N THR A 2 -14.90 -14.05 5.51
CA THR A 2 -14.40 -12.78 4.97
C THR A 2 -13.02 -12.49 5.56
N ALA A 3 -12.05 -12.09 4.74
CA ALA A 3 -10.71 -11.74 5.22
C ALA A 3 -10.79 -10.55 6.20
N THR A 4 -10.00 -10.60 7.27
CA THR A 4 -9.92 -9.50 8.24
C THR A 4 -8.87 -8.49 7.81
N SER A 5 -9.02 -7.21 8.19
CA SER A 5 -8.03 -6.17 7.88
C SER A 5 -6.62 -6.53 8.34
N ALA A 6 -6.49 -7.17 9.50
CA ALA A 6 -5.19 -7.63 10.02
C ALA A 6 -4.58 -8.75 9.16
N ALA A 7 -5.40 -9.67 8.64
CA ALA A 7 -4.93 -10.72 7.75
C ALA A 7 -4.53 -10.16 6.38
N ILE A 8 -5.31 -9.23 5.82
CA ILE A 8 -4.99 -8.51 4.57
C ILE A 8 -3.68 -7.73 4.74
N PHE A 9 -3.52 -7.04 5.86
CA PHE A 9 -2.28 -6.30 6.15
C PHE A 9 -1.06 -7.22 6.25
N ASP A 10 -1.12 -8.29 7.06
CA ASP A 10 0.02 -9.19 7.25
C ASP A 10 0.43 -9.92 5.97
N SER A 11 -0.55 -10.40 5.18
CA SER A 11 -0.30 -11.02 3.87
C SER A 11 0.15 -10.00 2.81
N GLY A 12 -0.31 -8.76 2.89
CA GLY A 12 0.17 -7.65 2.05
C GLY A 12 1.66 -7.35 2.28
N LEU A 13 2.16 -7.47 3.52
CA LEU A 13 3.59 -7.30 3.80
C LEU A 13 4.44 -8.33 3.05
N ASP A 14 3.97 -9.57 2.97
CA ASP A 14 4.62 -10.64 2.20
C ASP A 14 4.50 -10.40 0.70
N ALA A 15 3.31 -10.04 0.21
CA ALA A 15 3.08 -9.78 -1.21
C ALA A 15 3.98 -8.66 -1.74
N PHE A 16 4.06 -7.54 -1.03
CA PHE A 16 4.94 -6.44 -1.39
C PHE A 16 6.42 -6.85 -1.29
N GLY A 17 6.81 -7.56 -0.22
CA GLY A 17 8.19 -8.04 -0.04
C GLY A 17 8.65 -9.00 -1.14
N ALA A 18 7.76 -9.86 -1.62
CA ALA A 18 8.04 -10.79 -2.72
C ALA A 18 8.33 -10.06 -4.04
N VAL A 19 7.68 -8.92 -4.30
CA VAL A 19 7.98 -8.09 -5.48
C VAL A 19 9.27 -7.30 -5.28
N VAL A 20 9.47 -6.69 -4.11
CA VAL A 20 10.71 -5.97 -3.75
C VAL A 20 11.95 -6.85 -3.95
N ALA A 21 11.89 -8.12 -3.53
CA ALA A 21 12.99 -9.06 -3.68
C ALA A 21 13.35 -9.41 -5.15
N GLN A 22 12.48 -9.07 -6.10
CA GLN A 22 12.69 -9.30 -7.53
C GLN A 22 13.29 -8.07 -8.25
N VAL A 23 13.35 -6.91 -7.60
CA VAL A 23 13.84 -5.68 -8.22
C VAL A 23 15.35 -5.79 -8.49
N PRO A 24 15.81 -5.72 -9.75
CA PRO A 24 17.24 -5.68 -10.04
C PRO A 24 17.84 -4.36 -9.56
N ALA A 25 19.17 -4.32 -9.39
CA ALA A 25 19.84 -3.15 -8.80
C ALA A 25 19.55 -1.82 -9.54
N ASP A 26 19.39 -1.85 -10.86
CA ASP A 26 19.03 -0.71 -11.70
C ASP A 26 17.50 -0.48 -11.82
N GLY A 27 16.69 -1.46 -11.43
CA GLY A 27 15.23 -1.40 -11.49
C GLY A 27 14.62 -0.36 -10.54
N TRP A 28 15.34 0.02 -9.48
CA TRP A 28 14.90 1.05 -8.53
C TRP A 28 14.73 2.44 -9.16
N GLU A 29 15.43 2.72 -10.26
CA GLU A 29 15.32 3.97 -11.02
C GLU A 29 14.19 3.97 -12.05
N ALA A 30 13.57 2.81 -12.32
CA ALA A 30 12.50 2.70 -13.30
C ALA A 30 11.27 3.51 -12.87
N SER A 31 10.64 4.20 -13.82
CA SER A 31 9.39 4.92 -13.57
C SER A 31 8.28 3.94 -13.18
N SER A 32 7.58 4.26 -12.10
CA SER A 32 6.37 3.54 -11.69
C SER A 32 5.12 4.16 -12.31
N PRO A 33 3.97 3.46 -12.23
CA PRO A 33 2.67 4.04 -12.58
C PRO A 33 2.24 5.23 -11.69
N CYS A 34 2.84 5.38 -10.50
CA CYS A 34 2.64 6.56 -9.67
C CYS A 34 3.33 7.77 -10.32
N GLU A 35 2.55 8.83 -10.61
CA GLU A 35 3.04 9.99 -11.37
C GLU A 35 4.28 10.63 -10.71
N GLY A 36 5.36 10.73 -11.48
CA GLY A 36 6.62 11.34 -11.04
C GLY A 36 7.47 10.48 -10.11
N TRP A 37 7.03 9.27 -9.77
CA TRP A 37 7.73 8.37 -8.85
C TRP A 37 8.45 7.26 -9.60
N ARG A 38 9.68 6.98 -9.19
CA ARG A 38 10.39 5.74 -9.54
C ARG A 38 10.04 4.62 -8.55
N ALA A 39 10.40 3.38 -8.86
CA ALA A 39 10.15 2.23 -7.97
C ALA A 39 10.70 2.45 -6.54
N LEU A 40 11.85 3.12 -6.37
CA LEU A 40 12.39 3.44 -5.05
C LEU A 40 11.50 4.41 -4.26
N ASP A 41 10.80 5.32 -4.94
CA ASP A 41 9.89 6.26 -4.29
C ASP A 41 8.64 5.54 -3.77
N VAL A 42 8.14 4.53 -4.50
CA VAL A 42 7.05 3.67 -4.01
C VAL A 42 7.45 2.93 -2.73
N LEU A 43 8.66 2.35 -2.71
CA LEU A 43 9.21 1.71 -1.52
C LEU A 43 9.38 2.70 -0.34
N GLY A 44 9.94 3.88 -0.61
CA GLY A 44 10.13 4.94 0.37
C GLY A 44 8.83 5.41 1.00
N HIS A 45 7.80 5.59 0.17
CA HIS A 45 6.46 5.94 0.61
C HIS A 45 5.89 4.88 1.56
N LEU A 46 5.84 3.62 1.12
CA LEU A 46 5.27 2.55 1.95
C LEU A 46 6.06 2.34 3.24
N SER A 47 7.39 2.38 3.18
CA SER A 47 8.21 2.25 4.38
C SER A 47 7.88 3.35 5.40
N THR A 48 7.70 4.58 4.92
CA THR A 48 7.31 5.73 5.76
C THR A 48 5.88 5.61 6.30
N SER A 49 4.92 5.22 5.47
CA SER A 49 3.52 5.00 5.85
C SER A 49 3.38 3.92 6.93
N ILE A 50 4.11 2.82 6.79
CA ILE A 50 4.10 1.72 7.76
C ILE A 50 4.75 2.16 9.09
N ASP A 51 5.87 2.87 9.05
CA ASP A 51 6.53 3.38 10.26
C ASP A 51 5.69 4.43 11.01
N PHE A 52 4.94 5.24 10.27
CA PHE A 52 3.93 6.14 10.83
C PHE A 52 2.86 5.34 11.58
N GLY A 53 2.32 4.28 10.98
CA GLY A 53 1.33 3.39 11.58
C GLY A 53 1.86 2.67 12.83
N ILE A 54 3.07 2.12 12.77
CA ILE A 54 3.77 1.48 13.89
C ILE A 54 3.88 2.45 15.06
N SER A 55 4.29 3.70 14.81
CA SER A 55 4.41 4.71 15.86
C SER A 55 3.08 4.99 16.56
N ILE A 56 1.98 5.03 15.83
CA ILE A 56 0.63 5.19 16.41
C ILE A 56 0.26 4.00 17.30
N LEU A 57 0.49 2.76 16.84
CA LEU A 57 0.20 1.55 17.61
C LEU A 57 1.02 1.47 18.90
N GLU A 58 2.26 1.93 18.86
CA GLU A 58 3.17 1.94 20.01
C GLU A 58 3.00 3.19 20.90
N GLY A 59 1.97 4.03 20.65
CA GLY A 59 1.68 5.22 21.44
C GLY A 59 2.75 6.31 21.33
N ARG A 60 3.59 6.27 20.30
CA ARG A 60 4.59 7.30 19.99
C ARG A 60 3.98 8.37 19.08
N GLN A 61 4.56 9.57 19.14
CA GLN A 61 4.22 10.63 18.19
C GLN A 61 4.68 10.20 16.78
N PRO A 62 3.77 10.03 15.81
CA PRO A 62 4.17 9.67 14.47
C PRO A 62 4.80 10.87 13.75
N THR A 63 5.74 10.59 12.87
CA THR A 63 6.46 11.60 12.07
C THR A 63 6.36 11.27 10.60
N TRP A 64 6.28 12.30 9.77
CA TRP A 64 6.45 12.19 8.33
C TRP A 64 7.71 13.00 7.96
N PRO A 65 8.86 12.34 7.74
CA PRO A 65 10.11 13.02 7.43
C PRO A 65 9.99 13.85 6.14
N GLU A 66 10.66 15.00 6.11
CA GLU A 66 10.79 15.80 4.89
C GLU A 66 11.86 15.19 3.97
N ALA A 67 11.51 15.02 2.69
CA ALA A 67 12.42 14.61 1.63
C ALA A 67 11.94 15.17 0.28
N ASP A 68 12.86 15.39 -0.66
CA ASP A 68 12.52 15.83 -2.02
C ASP A 68 11.71 14.75 -2.75
N ARG A 69 12.08 13.48 -2.56
CA ARG A 69 11.29 12.31 -2.96
C ARG A 69 11.22 11.29 -1.82
N PRO A 70 10.14 10.48 -1.74
CA PRO A 70 10.05 9.44 -0.74
C PRO A 70 11.23 8.45 -0.78
N GLY A 71 11.77 8.14 -1.96
CA GLY A 71 12.87 7.20 -2.12
C GLY A 71 14.20 7.72 -1.56
N ASP A 72 14.33 9.03 -1.33
CA ASP A 72 15.54 9.63 -0.74
C ASP A 72 15.68 9.30 0.77
N LEU A 73 14.60 8.80 1.39
CA LEU A 73 14.59 8.28 2.77
C LEU A 73 15.13 6.85 2.86
N ILE A 74 15.30 6.15 1.73
CA ILE A 74 15.86 4.80 1.71
C ILE A 74 17.38 4.87 1.72
N GLU A 75 17.95 4.63 2.89
CA GLU A 75 19.40 4.51 3.07
C GLU A 75 19.85 3.04 2.88
N GLY A 76 20.93 2.82 2.12
CA GLY A 76 21.54 1.50 1.97
C GLY A 76 20.79 0.57 1.01
N ASP A 77 20.58 -0.67 1.42
CA ASP A 77 19.93 -1.71 0.59
C ASP A 77 18.40 -1.59 0.68
N PRO A 78 17.71 -1.29 -0.43
CA PRO A 78 16.24 -1.17 -0.46
C PRO A 78 15.50 -2.42 0.01
N VAL A 79 16.01 -3.62 -0.33
CA VAL A 79 15.38 -4.89 0.05
C VAL A 79 15.49 -5.09 1.55
N ALA A 80 16.68 -4.88 2.12
CA ALA A 80 16.90 -5.00 3.55
C ALA A 80 16.07 -3.97 4.35
N THR A 81 15.91 -2.76 3.83
CA THR A 81 15.04 -1.74 4.43
C THR A 81 13.58 -2.21 4.49
N TRP A 82 13.06 -2.81 3.42
CA TRP A 82 11.70 -3.36 3.45
C TRP A 82 11.58 -4.50 4.47
N GLU A 83 12.51 -5.46 4.45
CA GLU A 83 12.48 -6.60 5.38
C GLU A 83 12.45 -6.14 6.84
N ALA A 84 13.25 -5.14 7.20
CA ALA A 84 13.26 -4.56 8.54
C ALA A 84 11.94 -3.84 8.88
N THR A 85 11.33 -3.15 7.92
CA THR A 85 10.03 -2.49 8.11
C THR A 85 8.90 -3.50 8.29
N ALA A 86 8.82 -4.54 7.44
CA ALA A 86 7.84 -5.61 7.56
C ALA A 86 7.97 -6.36 8.89
N GLN A 87 9.20 -6.63 9.35
CA GLN A 87 9.44 -7.25 10.65
C GLN A 87 8.92 -6.39 11.81
N ARG A 88 9.18 -5.07 11.79
CA ARG A 88 8.68 -4.14 12.82
C ARG A 88 7.16 -4.04 12.79
N ALA A 89 6.55 -3.99 11.61
CA ALA A 89 5.10 -3.96 11.44
C ALA A 89 4.42 -5.18 12.06
N ARG A 90 4.96 -6.38 11.80
CA ARG A 90 4.49 -7.62 12.43
C ARG A 90 4.66 -7.62 13.95
N GLY A 91 5.80 -7.13 14.44
CA GLY A 91 6.04 -6.98 15.87
C GLY A 91 4.99 -6.09 16.55
N ALA A 92 4.67 -4.96 15.93
CA ALA A 92 3.62 -4.05 16.40
C ALA A 92 2.23 -4.71 16.36
N LEU A 93 1.92 -5.43 15.28
CA LEU A 93 0.62 -6.11 15.11
C LEU A 93 0.38 -7.19 16.18
N VAL A 94 1.39 -8.00 16.50
CA VAL A 94 1.29 -9.06 17.53
C VAL A 94 0.97 -8.49 18.92
N GLY A 95 1.46 -7.29 19.23
CA GLY A 95 1.23 -6.62 20.50
C GLY A 95 -0.03 -5.76 20.56
N ALA A 96 -0.73 -5.57 19.44
CA ALA A 96 -1.83 -4.61 19.34
C ALA A 96 -3.16 -5.16 19.87
N ASP A 97 -3.93 -4.30 20.54
CA ASP A 97 -5.35 -4.52 20.81
C ASP A 97 -6.17 -4.08 19.59
N LEU A 98 -6.62 -5.05 18.79
CA LEU A 98 -7.35 -4.79 17.55
C LEU A 98 -8.72 -4.12 17.77
N ASP A 99 -9.30 -4.26 18.96
CA ASP A 99 -10.58 -3.66 19.34
C ASP A 99 -10.42 -2.25 19.94
N GLN A 100 -9.18 -1.82 20.22
CA GLN A 100 -8.90 -0.49 20.73
C GLN A 100 -9.41 0.58 19.76
N VAL A 101 -10.24 1.49 20.28
CA VAL A 101 -10.75 2.63 19.52
C VAL A 101 -9.78 3.80 19.62
N MET A 102 -9.48 4.42 18.48
CA MET A 102 -8.62 5.59 18.36
C MET A 102 -9.37 6.71 17.63
N ASP A 103 -9.15 7.95 18.05
CA ASP A 103 -9.66 9.12 17.31
C ASP A 103 -8.91 9.28 15.98
N THR A 104 -9.66 9.50 14.91
CA THR A 104 -9.14 9.77 13.56
C THR A 104 -9.86 10.96 12.92
N PRO A 105 -9.31 11.57 11.86
CA PRO A 105 -10.03 12.58 11.09
C PRO A 105 -11.38 12.09 10.52
N MET A 106 -11.56 10.77 10.38
CA MET A 106 -12.79 10.13 9.89
C MET A 106 -13.71 9.66 11.04
N GLY A 107 -13.47 10.15 12.27
CA GLY A 107 -14.15 9.73 13.49
C GLY A 107 -13.46 8.58 14.23
N PRO A 108 -14.01 8.15 15.38
CA PRO A 108 -13.44 7.05 16.16
C PRO A 108 -13.47 5.73 15.39
N ARG A 109 -12.32 5.07 15.22
CA ARG A 109 -12.16 3.79 14.51
C ARG A 109 -11.36 2.81 15.35
N THR A 110 -11.62 1.50 15.20
CA THR A 110 -10.80 0.48 15.86
C THR A 110 -9.43 0.36 15.19
N VAL A 111 -8.43 -0.19 15.90
CA VAL A 111 -7.14 -0.54 15.30
C VAL A 111 -7.32 -1.48 14.11
N ALA A 112 -8.21 -2.48 14.21
CA ALA A 112 -8.52 -3.38 13.09
C ALA A 112 -9.03 -2.62 11.85
N ASP A 113 -9.97 -1.69 12.02
CA ASP A 113 -10.52 -0.89 10.91
C ASP A 113 -9.40 -0.08 10.22
N ARG A 114 -8.50 0.50 11.02
CA ARG A 114 -7.37 1.30 10.52
C ARG A 114 -6.30 0.51 9.76
N LEU A 115 -6.27 -0.82 9.86
CA LEU A 115 -5.37 -1.68 9.08
C LEU A 115 -5.87 -1.95 7.66
N ALA A 116 -7.16 -1.70 7.37
CA ALA A 116 -7.74 -2.02 6.08
C ALA A 116 -7.07 -1.25 4.94
N PHE A 117 -6.93 0.07 5.09
CA PHE A 117 -6.35 0.92 4.05
C PHE A 117 -4.86 0.59 3.80
N PRO A 118 -3.98 0.52 4.81
CA PRO A 118 -2.59 0.08 4.60
C PRO A 118 -2.48 -1.33 4.01
N GLY A 119 -3.40 -2.23 4.38
CA GLY A 119 -3.44 -3.57 3.81
C GLY A 119 -3.69 -3.56 2.29
N ILE A 120 -4.64 -2.76 1.82
CA ILE A 120 -4.94 -2.59 0.40
C ILE A 120 -3.78 -1.90 -0.33
N ASP A 121 -3.22 -0.87 0.30
CA ASP A 121 -2.11 -0.06 -0.23
C ASP A 121 -0.88 -0.93 -0.57
N LEU A 122 -0.57 -1.92 0.28
CA LEU A 122 0.52 -2.88 0.05
C LEU A 122 0.37 -3.65 -1.28
N TYR A 123 -0.83 -4.10 -1.62
CA TYR A 123 -1.06 -4.86 -2.86
C TYR A 123 -1.03 -3.95 -4.09
N VAL A 124 -1.65 -2.77 -4.00
CA VAL A 124 -1.65 -1.81 -5.11
C VAL A 124 -0.23 -1.36 -5.43
N HIS A 125 0.57 -1.06 -4.41
CA HIS A 125 1.96 -0.65 -4.62
C HIS A 125 2.91 -1.81 -4.92
N ALA A 126 2.58 -3.05 -4.56
CA ALA A 126 3.28 -4.23 -5.08
C ALA A 126 3.09 -4.32 -6.60
N TRP A 127 1.88 -4.07 -7.09
CA TRP A 127 1.60 -3.98 -8.52
C TRP A 127 2.38 -2.81 -9.18
N ASP A 128 2.46 -1.65 -8.53
CA ASP A 128 3.20 -0.50 -9.07
C ASP A 128 4.70 -0.81 -9.29
N ILE A 129 5.35 -1.46 -8.32
CA ILE A 129 6.75 -1.86 -8.45
C ILE A 129 6.88 -2.97 -9.50
N GLY A 130 6.00 -3.98 -9.48
CA GLY A 130 5.98 -5.06 -10.46
C GLY A 130 5.91 -4.51 -11.88
N ARG A 131 4.99 -3.56 -12.12
CA ARG A 131 4.82 -2.90 -13.42
C ARG A 131 6.07 -2.14 -13.85
N ALA A 132 6.75 -1.46 -12.92
CA ALA A 132 8.00 -0.72 -13.18
C ALA A 132 9.15 -1.63 -13.63
N ILE A 133 9.21 -2.87 -13.12
CA ILE A 133 10.27 -3.84 -13.43
C ILE A 133 9.86 -4.91 -14.45
N GLY A 134 8.62 -4.86 -14.95
CA GLY A 134 8.10 -5.83 -15.92
C GLY A 134 7.78 -7.21 -15.33
N VAL A 135 7.42 -7.26 -14.04
CA VAL A 135 6.92 -8.45 -13.36
C VAL A 135 5.40 -8.36 -13.22
N ASP A 136 4.71 -9.41 -13.67
CA ASP A 136 3.27 -9.52 -13.51
C ASP A 136 2.93 -9.82 -12.05
N VAL A 137 2.08 -8.96 -11.45
CA VAL A 137 1.61 -9.08 -10.07
C VAL A 137 0.10 -9.22 -10.12
N GLU A 138 -0.41 -10.32 -9.56
CA GLU A 138 -1.85 -10.54 -9.43
C GLU A 138 -2.31 -10.16 -8.02
N VAL A 139 -3.39 -9.37 -7.93
CA VAL A 139 -4.04 -9.07 -6.67
C VAL A 139 -5.07 -10.17 -6.40
N PRO A 140 -5.00 -10.90 -5.26
CA PRO A 140 -5.94 -11.97 -4.98
C PRO A 140 -7.40 -11.49 -4.96
N ASP A 141 -8.32 -12.30 -5.50
CA ASP A 141 -9.75 -11.97 -5.55
C ASP A 141 -10.31 -11.57 -4.16
N GLU A 142 -9.88 -12.24 -3.09
CA GLU A 142 -10.31 -11.91 -1.73
C GLU A 142 -9.85 -10.53 -1.25
N VAL A 143 -8.71 -10.03 -1.74
CA VAL A 143 -8.19 -8.69 -1.46
C VAL A 143 -8.98 -7.66 -2.25
N ILE A 144 -9.31 -7.95 -3.52
CA ILE A 144 -10.14 -7.10 -4.37
C ILE A 144 -11.54 -6.94 -3.77
N GLU A 145 -12.17 -8.06 -3.39
CA GLU A 145 -13.49 -8.05 -2.72
C GLU A 145 -13.45 -7.27 -1.39
N PHE A 146 -12.40 -7.48 -0.59
CA PHE A 146 -12.20 -6.74 0.66
C PHE A 146 -12.04 -5.23 0.40
N ALA A 147 -11.25 -4.86 -0.62
CA ALA A 147 -10.99 -3.47 -0.96
C ALA A 147 -12.27 -2.74 -1.35
N HIS A 148 -13.08 -3.31 -2.25
CA HIS A 148 -14.38 -2.73 -2.61
C HIS A 148 -15.34 -2.66 -1.43
N HIS A 149 -15.43 -3.72 -0.62
CA HIS A 149 -16.29 -3.71 0.57
C HIS A 149 -15.93 -2.58 1.55
N TYR A 150 -14.63 -2.33 1.73
CA TYR A 150 -14.15 -1.31 2.65
C TYR A 150 -14.19 0.11 2.06
N ILE A 151 -13.82 0.27 0.78
CA ILE A 151 -13.58 1.58 0.18
C ILE A 151 -14.84 2.17 -0.49
N ASP A 152 -15.63 1.38 -1.23
CA ASP A 152 -16.81 1.87 -1.97
C ASP A 152 -17.83 2.65 -1.11
N PRO A 153 -17.99 2.40 0.21
CA PRO A 153 -18.86 3.21 1.05
C PRO A 153 -18.39 4.67 1.25
N PHE A 154 -17.13 5.00 1.01
CA PHE A 154 -16.63 6.36 1.14
C PHE A 154 -16.98 7.20 -0.11
N PRO A 155 -17.35 8.48 0.04
CA PRO A 155 -17.59 9.35 -1.10
C PRO A 155 -16.36 9.50 -2.00
N ASP A 156 -16.56 9.49 -3.33
CA ASP A 156 -15.48 9.68 -4.32
C ASP A 156 -14.65 10.94 -4.05
N GLU A 157 -15.26 12.03 -3.60
CA GLU A 157 -14.58 13.29 -3.27
C GLU A 157 -13.59 13.19 -2.09
N MET A 158 -13.73 12.16 -1.25
CA MET A 158 -12.77 11.85 -0.19
C MET A 158 -11.64 10.93 -0.67
N LEU A 159 -11.94 10.05 -1.64
CA LEU A 159 -11.04 9.02 -2.11
C LEU A 159 -10.18 9.46 -3.29
N ARG A 160 -10.74 10.31 -4.16
CA ARG A 160 -10.19 10.66 -5.47
C ARG A 160 -9.91 12.15 -5.56
N GLY A 161 -8.80 12.51 -6.22
CA GLY A 161 -8.42 13.90 -6.51
C GLY A 161 -7.03 14.28 -5.98
N PRO A 162 -6.65 15.57 -5.99
CA PRO A 162 -5.27 16.01 -5.69
C PRO A 162 -4.75 15.63 -4.30
N ASN A 163 -5.67 15.39 -3.36
CA ASN A 163 -5.37 14.95 -1.99
C ASN A 163 -6.00 13.58 -1.68
N GLY A 164 -6.58 12.92 -2.68
CA GLY A 164 -7.16 11.59 -2.55
C GLY A 164 -6.10 10.52 -2.68
N SER A 165 -6.40 9.32 -2.20
CA SER A 165 -5.51 8.16 -2.33
C SER A 165 -5.55 7.52 -3.71
N PHE A 166 -6.59 7.81 -4.50
CA PHE A 166 -6.78 7.26 -5.84
C PHE A 166 -6.87 8.36 -6.90
N GLY A 167 -6.46 8.02 -8.13
CA GLY A 167 -6.72 8.85 -9.29
C GLY A 167 -8.19 8.76 -9.75
N PRO A 168 -8.58 9.54 -10.78
CA PRO A 168 -9.77 9.22 -11.56
C PRO A 168 -9.67 7.79 -12.09
N GLU A 169 -10.78 7.05 -12.12
CA GLU A 169 -10.79 5.69 -12.68
C GLU A 169 -10.26 5.70 -14.12
N ALA A 170 -9.41 4.72 -14.43
CA ALA A 170 -8.89 4.52 -15.77
C ALA A 170 -9.82 3.62 -16.59
N ASP A 171 -9.63 3.61 -17.91
CA ASP A 171 -10.38 2.72 -18.80
C ASP A 171 -10.07 1.25 -18.51
N VAL A 172 -11.12 0.46 -18.31
CA VAL A 172 -11.04 -0.99 -18.12
C VAL A 172 -11.09 -1.67 -19.49
N PRO A 173 -10.09 -2.50 -19.87
CA PRO A 173 -10.17 -3.30 -21.08
C PRO A 173 -11.37 -4.26 -21.09
N ASP A 174 -11.96 -4.51 -22.26
CA ASP A 174 -13.13 -5.42 -22.39
C ASP A 174 -12.84 -6.86 -21.93
N ASP A 175 -11.58 -7.28 -22.00
CA ASP A 175 -11.08 -8.60 -21.58
C ASP A 175 -10.19 -8.51 -20.32
N ALA A 176 -10.39 -7.48 -19.50
CA ALA A 176 -9.61 -7.27 -18.28
C ALA A 176 -9.69 -8.46 -17.31
N THR A 177 -8.55 -8.84 -16.73
CA THR A 177 -8.53 -9.70 -15.55
C THR A 177 -9.11 -8.97 -14.32
N PRO A 178 -9.47 -9.67 -13.24
CA PRO A 178 -9.89 -9.02 -11.99
C PRO A 178 -8.86 -8.00 -11.47
N THR A 179 -7.57 -8.35 -11.53
CA THR A 179 -6.48 -7.44 -11.18
C THR A 179 -6.48 -6.20 -12.07
N GLU A 180 -6.57 -6.35 -13.39
CA GLU A 180 -6.56 -5.21 -14.31
C GLU A 180 -7.76 -4.27 -14.07
N ALA A 181 -8.95 -4.83 -13.82
CA ALA A 181 -10.12 -4.03 -13.48
C ALA A 181 -9.96 -3.30 -12.14
N PHE A 182 -9.43 -3.96 -11.11
CA PHE A 182 -9.17 -3.35 -9.81
C PHE A 182 -8.12 -2.23 -9.90
N ILE A 183 -7.01 -2.46 -10.61
CA ILE A 183 -5.97 -1.46 -10.83
C ILE A 183 -6.51 -0.26 -11.60
N ALA A 184 -7.32 -0.48 -12.64
CA ALA A 184 -8.01 0.59 -13.35
C ALA A 184 -8.93 1.42 -12.41
N TRP A 185 -9.65 0.75 -11.52
CA TRP A 185 -10.47 1.41 -10.51
C TRP A 185 -9.65 2.27 -9.52
N THR A 186 -8.40 1.91 -9.21
CA THR A 186 -7.51 2.78 -8.40
C THR A 186 -7.02 4.04 -9.15
N GLY A 187 -7.30 4.12 -10.45
CA GLY A 187 -6.91 5.21 -11.34
C GLY A 187 -5.56 5.02 -12.06
N ARG A 188 -5.05 3.80 -12.07
CA ARG A 188 -3.84 3.41 -12.81
C ARG A 188 -4.23 2.78 -14.14
N ALA A 189 -3.46 3.03 -15.20
CA ALA A 189 -3.65 2.32 -16.45
C ALA A 189 -3.18 0.85 -16.28
N PRO A 190 -4.05 -0.17 -16.42
CA PRO A 190 -3.65 -1.56 -16.18
C PRO A 190 -2.75 -2.12 -17.29
N ARG A 191 -2.80 -1.52 -18.48
CA ARG A 191 -2.01 -1.86 -19.66
C ARG A 191 -1.40 -0.59 -20.25
N GLY A 192 -0.19 -0.70 -20.82
CA GLY A 192 0.52 0.41 -21.46
C GLY A 192 1.95 0.51 -20.97
#